data_AF-A0A526V3S8-F1
#
_entry.id   AF-A0A526V3S8-F1
#
_cell.length_a   1.000
_cell.length_b   1.000
_cell.length_c   1.000
_cell.angle_alpha   90.00
_cell.angle_beta   90.00
_cell.angle_gamma   90.00
#
_symmetry.space_group_name_H-M   'P 1'
#
loop_
_entity.id
_entity.type
_entity.pdbx_description
1 polymer ?
#
loop_
_entity_poly.entity_id
_entity_poly.type
_entity_poly.pdbx_seq_one_letter_code
_entity_poly.pdbx_strand_id
1 'polypeptide(L)'
;FHIQQAEQIRIYREAWKAAGHSREPRVSVSRSIFALVDDRDRAYFGRGNESRDQIGFIEENTKAIFGRSYAAEPDVLIKELAQDEAIAEADTLLLTVPNQLGVDYNAHVIEAILTHVAPALGWR
;
A
#
# COMPACT_ATOMS: atom_id res chain seq x y z
N PHE A 1 -0.93 12.48 5.45
CA PHE A 1 -1.90 12.13 4.39
C PHE A 1 -2.58 10.78 4.59
N HIS A 2 -2.00 9.74 5.22
CA HIS A 2 -2.76 8.53 5.59
C HIS A 2 -3.95 8.87 6.52
N ILE A 3 -3.79 9.82 7.44
CA ILE A 3 -4.92 10.38 8.22
C ILE A 3 -5.97 11.04 7.30
N GLN A 4 -5.56 11.70 6.20
CA GLN A 4 -6.51 12.29 5.25
C GLN A 4 -7.24 11.23 4.43
N GLN A 5 -6.55 10.14 4.02
CA GLN A 5 -7.21 9.04 3.33
C GLN A 5 -8.13 8.25 4.27
N ALA A 6 -7.70 7.95 5.50
CA ALA A 6 -8.56 7.33 6.51
C ALA A 6 -9.81 8.16 6.77
N GLU A 7 -9.67 9.49 6.90
CA GLU A 7 -10.81 10.38 7.04
C GLU A 7 -11.72 10.38 5.81
N GLN A 8 -11.16 10.36 4.60
CA GLN A 8 -11.95 10.20 3.37
C GLN A 8 -12.74 8.89 3.34
N ILE A 9 -12.15 7.79 3.83
CA ILE A 9 -12.83 6.49 3.95
C ILE A 9 -14.02 6.60 4.92
N ARG A 10 -13.81 7.21 6.09
CA ARG A 10 -14.88 7.42 7.08
C ARG A 10 -16.01 8.29 6.52
N ILE A 11 -15.67 9.41 5.87
CA ILE A 11 -16.64 10.30 5.22
C ILE A 11 -17.42 9.55 4.12
N TYR A 12 -16.75 8.74 3.30
CA TYR A 12 -17.41 7.92 2.28
C TYR A 12 -18.40 6.94 2.90
N ARG A 13 -18.01 6.23 3.96
CA ARG A 13 -18.90 5.28 4.66
C ARG A 13 -20.12 5.97 5.26
N GLU A 14 -19.95 7.13 5.90
CA GLU A 14 -21.06 7.93 6.43
C GLU A 14 -22.00 8.43 5.32
N ALA A 15 -21.44 8.94 4.22
CA ALA A 15 -22.24 9.38 3.07
C ALA A 15 -23.01 8.22 2.43
N TRP A 16 -22.39 7.04 2.31
CA TRP A 16 -23.02 5.84 1.79
C TRP A 16 -24.22 5.40 2.64
N LYS A 17 -24.05 5.42 3.97
CA LYS A 17 -25.12 5.12 4.93
C LYS A 17 -26.24 6.17 4.85
N ALA A 18 -25.90 7.46 4.79
CA ALA A 18 -26.87 8.55 4.69
C ALA A 18 -27.70 8.49 3.39
N ALA A 19 -27.10 7.99 2.29
CA ALA A 19 -27.79 7.78 1.02
C ALA A 19 -28.78 6.58 1.02
N GLY A 20 -28.82 5.79 2.11
CA GLY A 20 -29.78 4.69 2.26
C GLY A 20 -29.44 3.44 1.43
N HIS A 21 -28.16 3.24 1.08
CA HIS A 21 -27.74 2.04 0.37
C HIS A 21 -27.89 0.79 1.24
N SER A 22 -28.35 -0.31 0.63
CA SER A 22 -28.61 -1.59 1.32
C SER A 22 -27.40 -2.53 1.40
N ARG A 23 -26.33 -2.25 0.66
CA ARG A 23 -25.11 -3.06 0.62
C ARG A 23 -24.03 -2.42 1.49
N GLU A 24 -23.07 -3.21 1.93
CA GLU A 24 -21.91 -2.70 2.68
C GLU A 24 -20.94 -1.97 1.74
N PRO A 25 -20.51 -0.74 2.07
CA PRO A 25 -19.48 -0.04 1.31
C PRO A 25 -18.14 -0.76 1.48
N ARG A 26 -17.43 -1.00 0.36
CA ARG A 26 -16.08 -1.58 0.39
C ARG A 26 -15.07 -0.60 -0.17
N VAL A 27 -13.93 -0.50 0.50
CA VAL A 27 -12.80 0.34 0.08
C VAL A 27 -11.56 -0.50 -0.09
N SER A 28 -10.88 -0.30 -1.22
CA SER A 28 -9.52 -0.77 -1.43
C SER A 28 -8.53 0.36 -1.30
N VAL A 29 -7.40 0.11 -0.63
CA VAL A 29 -6.25 1.01 -0.61
C VAL A 29 -5.10 0.37 -1.37
N SER A 30 -4.47 1.15 -2.24
CA SER A 30 -3.32 0.72 -3.03
C SER A 30 -2.02 1.28 -2.43
N ARG A 31 -1.01 0.42 -2.31
CA ARG A 31 0.32 0.75 -1.78
C ARG A 31 1.39 -0.01 -2.54
N SER A 32 2.50 0.68 -2.81
CA SER A 32 3.76 0.05 -3.19
C SER A 32 4.47 -0.38 -1.92
N ILE A 33 4.57 -1.69 -1.67
CA ILE A 33 5.15 -2.24 -0.44
C ILE A 33 6.20 -3.28 -0.82
N PHE A 34 7.45 -3.05 -0.42
CA PHE A 34 8.59 -3.90 -0.74
C PHE A 34 9.34 -4.31 0.53
N ALA A 35 9.24 -5.59 0.91
CA ALA A 35 10.08 -6.16 1.96
C ALA A 35 11.48 -6.40 1.39
N LEU A 36 12.48 -5.72 1.92
CA LEU A 36 13.87 -5.90 1.50
C LEU A 36 14.42 -7.13 2.21
N VAL A 37 14.53 -8.27 1.53
CA VAL A 37 15.00 -9.53 2.15
C VAL A 37 16.31 -10.02 1.56
N ASP A 38 16.63 -9.59 0.32
CA ASP A 38 17.91 -9.90 -0.32
C ASP A 38 18.61 -8.64 -0.89
N ASP A 39 19.80 -8.85 -1.44
CA ASP A 39 20.61 -7.76 -2.01
C ASP A 39 20.02 -7.19 -3.30
N ARG A 40 19.18 -7.95 -4.02
CA ARG A 40 18.48 -7.46 -5.22
C ARG A 40 17.40 -6.47 -4.82
N ASP A 41 16.64 -6.77 -3.77
CA ASP A 41 15.64 -5.85 -3.22
C ASP A 41 16.29 -4.55 -2.77
N ARG A 42 17.41 -4.64 -2.04
CA ARG A 42 18.19 -3.47 -1.61
C ARG A 42 18.76 -2.68 -2.78
N ALA A 43 19.17 -3.36 -3.86
CA ALA A 43 19.65 -2.70 -5.07
C ALA A 43 18.53 -1.92 -5.78
N TYR A 44 17.32 -2.48 -5.87
CA TYR A 44 16.19 -1.83 -6.53
C TYR A 44 15.53 -0.75 -5.68
N PHE A 45 15.34 -1.00 -4.38
CA PHE A 45 14.49 -0.18 -3.51
C PHE A 45 15.18 0.34 -2.25
N GLY A 46 16.36 -0.18 -1.89
CA GLY A 46 17.06 0.19 -0.64
C GLY A 46 17.73 1.57 -0.64
N ARG A 47 17.86 2.22 -1.81
CA ARG A 47 18.46 3.57 -1.92
C ARG A 47 17.45 4.71 -1.76
N GLY A 48 16.16 4.38 -1.73
CA GLY A 48 15.09 5.36 -1.67
C GLY A 48 14.16 5.06 -0.51
N ASN A 49 14.56 5.47 0.70
CA ASN A 49 13.63 5.58 1.82
C ASN A 49 12.71 6.80 1.61
N GLU A 50 12.13 6.91 0.41
CA GLU A 50 11.20 7.96 0.04
C GLU A 50 9.83 7.57 0.58
N SER A 51 9.67 7.74 1.88
CA SER A 51 8.38 7.68 2.58
C SER A 51 7.44 8.83 2.17
N ARG A 52 7.58 9.35 0.94
CA ARG A 52 6.87 10.51 0.38
C ARG A 52 5.95 10.03 -0.71
N ASP A 53 4.75 10.59 -0.74
CA ASP A 53 3.77 10.33 -1.79
C ASP A 53 4.40 10.66 -3.16
N GLN A 54 4.34 9.72 -4.10
CA GLN A 54 4.83 9.98 -5.44
C GLN A 54 3.72 10.68 -6.23
N ILE A 55 3.98 11.92 -6.65
CA ILE A 55 3.12 12.60 -7.61
C ILE A 55 3.61 12.17 -8.99
N GLY A 56 2.83 11.33 -9.67
CA GLY A 56 3.09 10.94 -11.04
C GLY A 56 2.03 11.51 -11.97
N PHE A 57 2.37 11.63 -13.24
CA PHE A 57 1.44 12.04 -14.28
C PHE A 57 1.03 10.79 -15.06
N ILE A 58 -0.23 10.36 -14.93
CA ILE A 58 -0.78 9.25 -15.73
C ILE A 58 -1.10 9.75 -17.15
N GLU A 59 -1.49 11.02 -17.26
CA GLU A 59 -1.75 11.74 -18.50
C GLU A 59 -1.10 13.13 -18.43
N GLU A 60 -0.86 13.76 -19.58
CA GLU A 60 -0.12 15.02 -19.73
C GLU A 60 -0.61 16.16 -18.81
N ASN A 61 -1.87 16.11 -18.39
CA ASN A 61 -2.49 17.10 -17.47
C ASN A 61 -3.10 16.52 -16.18
N THR A 62 -2.97 15.21 -15.92
CA THR A 62 -3.59 14.58 -14.75
C THR A 62 -2.53 14.21 -13.71
N LYS A 63 -2.44 15.02 -12.65
CA LYS A 63 -1.66 14.70 -11.45
C LYS A 63 -2.34 13.56 -10.70
N ALA A 64 -1.79 12.36 -10.81
CA ALA A 64 -2.18 11.23 -9.98
C ALA A 64 -1.30 11.25 -8.72
N ILE A 65 -1.96 11.32 -7.57
CA ILE A 65 -1.29 11.10 -6.28
C ILE A 65 -1.20 9.58 -6.13
N PHE A 66 -0.02 9.01 -6.36
CA PHE A 66 0.21 7.61 -6.06
C PHE A 66 0.33 7.46 -4.55
N GLY A 67 -0.30 6.40 -4.03
CA GLY A 67 -0.24 6.07 -2.61
C GLY A 67 1.20 5.95 -2.13
N ARG A 68 1.41 6.18 -0.83
CA ARG A 68 2.71 6.10 -0.19
C ARG A 68 3.43 4.78 -0.52
N SER A 69 4.70 4.90 -0.83
CA SER A 69 5.60 3.76 -1.00
C SER A 69 6.26 3.40 0.33
N TYR A 70 6.39 2.10 0.58
CA TYR A 70 7.08 1.52 1.72
C TYR A 70 8.13 0.54 1.22
N ALA A 71 9.39 0.72 1.62
CA ALA A 71 10.48 -0.16 1.26
C ALA A 71 11.47 -0.22 2.42
N ALA A 72 11.47 -1.33 3.15
CA ALA A 72 12.33 -1.52 4.31
C ALA A 72 12.51 -3.02 4.61
N GLU A 73 13.47 -3.32 5.48
CA GLU A 73 13.60 -4.66 6.08
C GLU A 73 12.31 -5.01 6.87
N PRO A 74 11.91 -6.30 6.95
CA PRO A 74 10.60 -6.71 7.45
C PRO A 74 10.18 -6.10 8.79
N ASP A 75 11.06 -6.09 9.79
CA ASP A 75 10.75 -5.59 11.14
C ASP A 75 10.44 -4.09 11.17
N VAL A 76 11.09 -3.31 10.30
CA VAL A 76 10.83 -1.88 10.17
C VAL A 76 9.54 -1.68 9.39
N LEU A 77 9.39 -2.41 8.30
CA LEU A 77 8.22 -2.34 7.42
C LEU A 77 6.92 -2.64 8.18
N ILE A 78 6.90 -3.66 9.03
CA ILE A 78 5.76 -4.01 9.89
C ILE A 78 5.36 -2.81 10.78
N LYS A 79 6.34 -2.16 11.43
CA LYS A 79 6.07 -1.01 12.31
C LYS A 79 5.49 0.17 11.54
N GLU A 80 6.00 0.43 10.34
CA GLU A 80 5.53 1.52 9.50
C GLU A 80 4.10 1.26 8.96
N LEU A 81 3.83 0.02 8.54
CA LEU A 81 2.52 -0.37 8.01
C LEU A 81 1.46 -0.44 9.11
N ALA A 82 1.82 -0.85 10.32
CA ALA A 82 0.93 -0.81 11.48
C ALA A 82 0.46 0.61 11.85
N GLN A 83 1.18 1.64 11.38
CA GLN A 83 0.83 3.05 11.59
C GLN A 83 0.04 3.66 10.42
N ASP A 84 -0.19 2.95 9.31
CA ASP A 84 -0.99 3.46 8.20
C ASP A 84 -2.50 3.26 8.49
N GLU A 85 -3.14 4.30 9.04
CA GLU A 85 -4.59 4.29 9.31
C GLU A 85 -5.43 4.00 8.07
N ALA A 86 -4.99 4.36 6.87
CA ALA A 86 -5.78 4.08 5.67
C ALA A 86 -5.75 2.59 5.31
N ILE A 87 -4.63 1.89 5.57
CA ILE A 87 -4.57 0.42 5.45
C ILE A 87 -5.48 -0.22 6.50
N ALA A 88 -5.46 0.28 7.74
CA ALA A 88 -6.29 -0.25 8.82
C ALA A 88 -7.80 -0.07 8.57
N GLU A 89 -8.20 1.05 7.95
CA GLU A 89 -9.60 1.33 7.61
C GLU A 89 -10.11 0.60 6.36
N ALA A 90 -9.20 0.16 5.47
CA ALA A 90 -9.55 -0.44 4.19
C ALA A 90 -9.99 -1.91 4.33
N ASP A 91 -10.91 -2.32 3.47
CA ASP A 91 -11.40 -3.70 3.37
C ASP A 91 -10.46 -4.59 2.55
N THR A 92 -9.66 -3.96 1.67
CA THR A 92 -8.72 -4.64 0.78
C THR A 92 -7.45 -3.81 0.65
N LEU A 93 -6.29 -4.42 0.93
CA LEU A 93 -5.00 -3.86 0.55
C LEU A 93 -4.60 -4.40 -0.83
N LEU A 94 -4.34 -3.51 -1.77
CA LEU A 94 -3.81 -3.83 -3.09
C LEU A 94 -2.31 -3.55 -3.11
N LEU A 95 -1.52 -4.60 -3.37
CA LEU A 95 -0.08 -4.51 -3.55
C LEU A 95 0.22 -4.16 -5.02
N THR A 96 0.87 -3.02 -5.24
CA THR A 96 1.39 -2.68 -6.56
C THR A 96 2.76 -3.34 -6.75
N VAL A 97 2.98 -3.91 -7.93
CA VAL A 97 4.20 -4.66 -8.25
C VAL A 97 4.88 -4.08 -9.50
N PRO A 98 6.22 -4.03 -9.54
CA PRO A 98 6.99 -3.47 -10.64
C PRO A 98 7.03 -4.46 -11.82
N ASN A 99 6.00 -4.43 -12.66
CA ASN A 99 5.84 -5.33 -13.81
C ASN A 99 7.08 -5.37 -14.75
N GLN A 100 7.86 -4.29 -14.83
CA GLN A 100 9.10 -4.20 -15.61
C GLN A 100 10.20 -5.15 -15.12
N LEU A 101 10.15 -5.62 -13.87
CA LEU A 101 11.14 -6.54 -13.29
C LEU A 101 10.82 -8.03 -13.57
N GLY A 102 9.76 -8.32 -14.34
CA GLY A 102 9.43 -9.67 -14.78
C GLY A 102 8.69 -10.52 -13.74
N VAL A 103 8.13 -11.64 -14.19
CA VAL A 103 7.21 -12.47 -13.38
C VAL A 103 7.88 -13.00 -12.12
N ASP A 104 9.07 -13.59 -12.24
CA ASP A 104 9.77 -14.24 -11.12
C ASP A 104 10.05 -13.27 -9.98
N TYR A 105 10.51 -12.05 -10.30
CA TYR A 105 10.78 -11.04 -9.28
C TYR A 105 9.49 -10.53 -8.63
N ASN A 106 8.42 -10.34 -9.41
CA ASN A 106 7.13 -9.92 -8.86
C ASN A 106 6.50 -11.01 -7.96
N ALA A 107 6.69 -12.29 -8.29
CA ALA A 107 6.31 -13.40 -7.41
C ALA A 107 7.10 -13.36 -6.09
N HIS A 108 8.42 -13.13 -6.16
CA HIS A 108 9.28 -12.92 -4.99
C HIS A 108 8.79 -11.77 -4.10
N VAL A 109 8.45 -10.62 -4.67
CA VAL A 109 7.92 -9.48 -3.90
C VAL A 109 6.66 -9.85 -3.13
N ILE A 110 5.71 -10.54 -3.77
CA ILE A 110 4.47 -10.96 -3.14
C ILE A 110 4.75 -11.99 -2.03
N GLU A 111 5.59 -12.98 -2.32
CA GLU A 111 5.97 -14.02 -1.36
C GLU A 111 6.68 -13.46 -0.14
N ALA A 112 7.57 -12.46 -0.32
CA ALA A 112 8.26 -11.80 0.78
C ALA A 112 7.27 -11.10 1.72
N ILE A 113 6.25 -10.42 1.18
CA ILE A 113 5.17 -9.81 1.99
C ILE A 113 4.37 -10.87 2.74
N LEU A 114 3.93 -11.93 2.05
CA LEU A 114 3.12 -12.99 2.65
C LEU A 114 3.87 -13.76 3.75
N THR A 115 5.19 -13.91 3.60
CA THR A 115 6.02 -14.70 4.51
C THR A 115 6.50 -13.88 5.70
N HIS A 116 6.94 -12.63 5.47
CA HIS A 116 7.67 -11.86 6.48
C HIS A 116 6.88 -10.70 7.09
N VAL A 117 5.80 -10.23 6.45
CA VAL A 117 5.08 -9.01 6.87
C VAL A 117 3.64 -9.33 7.27
N ALA A 118 2.89 -9.97 6.37
CA ALA A 118 1.47 -10.26 6.55
C ALA A 118 1.14 -10.96 7.88
N PRO A 119 1.89 -12.00 8.33
CA PRO A 119 1.56 -12.71 9.57
C PRO A 119 1.62 -11.81 10.81
N ALA A 120 2.58 -10.89 10.87
CA ALA A 120 2.75 -9.98 12.00
C ALA A 120 1.66 -8.89 12.07
N LEU A 121 1.03 -8.59 10.94
CA LEU A 121 -0.06 -7.62 10.83
C LEU A 121 -1.44 -8.29 10.80
N GLY A 122 -1.52 -9.62 10.91
CA GLY A 122 -2.76 -10.38 10.88
C GLY A 122 -3.45 -10.41 9.51
N TRP A 123 -2.71 -10.14 8.44
CA TRP A 123 -3.21 -10.21 7.07
C TRP A 123 -3.27 -11.68 6.62
N ARG A 124 -4.19 -12.00 5.70
CA ARG A 124 -4.43 -13.35 5.19
C ARG A 124 -4.23 -13.41 3.69
#